data_AF-K2C844-F1
#
_entry.id   AF-K2C844-F1
#
_cell.length_a   1.000
_cell.length_b   1.000
_cell.length_c   1.000
_cell.angle_alpha   90.00
_cell.angle_beta   90.00
_cell.angle_gamma   90.00
#
_symmetry.space_group_name_H-M   'P 1'
#
loop_
_entity.id
_entity.type
_entity.pdbx_description
1 polymer ?
#
loop_
_entity_poly.entity_id
_entity_poly.type
_entity_poly.pdbx_seq_one_letter_code
_entity_poly.pdbx_strand_id
1 'polypeptide(L)'
;MGTPTDDQKKHFTLVLKGHLALRHTPFPNGACGEHINTIARMPLWCEGMDFGHGTGHGVGCYLCVHEGPQRIGYGATGVPLKPGMIVSNEPGLYFTGKYGIRIENLCEIIEKIPAKNSLTDNGPFYSMADLTMVPYARKLIDVSLLTPQEIKWIDEYHQKIVDLLANDLPEDVREWLKTETKPL
;
A
#
# COMPACT_ATOMS: atom_id res chain seq x y z
N MET A 1 -15.93 0.70 19.92
CA MET A 1 -14.58 0.17 19.64
C MET A 1 -13.73 0.32 20.90
N GLY A 2 -12.77 -0.58 21.15
CA GLY A 2 -11.90 -0.58 22.34
C GLY A 2 -10.55 0.14 22.14
N THR A 3 -9.68 0.07 23.14
CA THR A 3 -8.30 0.59 23.09
C THR A 3 -7.36 -0.49 22.51
N PRO A 4 -6.67 -0.23 21.39
CA PRO A 4 -5.73 -1.19 20.83
C PRO A 4 -4.57 -1.49 21.77
N THR A 5 -4.16 -2.76 21.85
CA THR A 5 -2.95 -3.15 22.58
C THR A 5 -1.69 -2.74 21.83
N ASP A 6 -0.55 -2.71 22.52
CA ASP A 6 0.74 -2.38 21.89
C ASP A 6 1.10 -3.38 20.79
N ASP A 7 0.85 -4.67 20.99
CA ASP A 7 1.00 -5.69 19.95
C ASP A 7 0.14 -5.39 18.72
N GLN A 8 -1.12 -5.01 18.90
CA GLN A 8 -2.01 -4.70 17.77
C GLN A 8 -1.50 -3.49 16.97
N LYS A 9 -0.98 -2.46 17.66
CA LYS A 9 -0.39 -1.29 17.01
C LYS A 9 0.91 -1.62 16.28
N LYS A 10 1.80 -2.37 16.93
CA LYS A 10 3.05 -2.86 16.32
C LYS A 10 2.74 -3.64 15.04
N HIS A 11 1.85 -4.63 15.13
CA HIS A 11 1.47 -5.47 14.00
C HIS A 11 0.81 -4.68 12.86
N PHE A 12 -0.11 -3.76 13.20
CA PHE A 12 -0.72 -2.89 12.19
C PHE A 12 0.32 -2.04 11.48
N THR A 13 1.26 -1.48 12.23
CA THR A 13 2.31 -0.64 11.71
C THR A 13 3.26 -1.42 10.80
N LEU A 14 3.62 -2.66 11.14
CA LEU A 14 4.45 -3.49 10.27
C LEU A 14 3.76 -3.83 8.94
N VAL A 15 2.45 -4.10 8.96
CA VAL A 15 1.65 -4.27 7.74
C VAL A 15 1.63 -2.96 6.93
N LEU A 16 1.43 -1.81 7.60
CA LEU A 16 1.44 -0.49 6.96
C LEU A 16 2.80 -0.17 6.32
N LYS A 17 3.92 -0.50 6.98
CA LYS A 17 5.26 -0.31 6.41
C LYS A 17 5.42 -1.11 5.11
N GLY A 18 4.91 -2.34 5.07
CA GLY A 18 4.91 -3.15 3.85
C GLY A 18 4.08 -2.51 2.72
N HIS A 19 2.90 -2.01 3.08
CA HIS A 19 1.99 -1.34 2.15
C HIS A 19 2.61 -0.07 1.56
N LEU A 20 3.21 0.78 2.42
CA LEU A 20 3.91 2.00 2.02
C LEU A 20 5.15 1.70 1.17
N ALA A 21 5.96 0.72 1.58
CA ALA A 21 7.17 0.34 0.84
C ALA A 21 6.82 -0.07 -0.59
N LEU A 22 5.83 -0.96 -0.78
CA LEU A 22 5.41 -1.39 -2.11
C LEU A 22 4.85 -0.23 -2.95
N ARG A 23 4.07 0.67 -2.35
CA ARG A 23 3.55 1.88 -3.03
C ARG A 23 4.69 2.75 -3.57
N HIS A 24 5.74 2.95 -2.78
CA HIS A 24 6.75 3.98 -3.05
C HIS A 24 8.03 3.49 -3.73
N THR A 25 8.37 2.21 -3.65
CA THR A 25 9.59 1.69 -4.25
C THR A 25 9.49 1.71 -5.78
N PRO A 26 10.39 2.41 -6.49
CA PRO A 26 10.50 2.28 -7.93
C PRO A 26 11.08 0.93 -8.32
N PHE A 27 10.57 0.32 -9.38
CA PHE A 27 11.08 -0.93 -9.94
C PHE A 27 11.31 -0.80 -11.45
N PRO A 28 12.31 -1.48 -12.03
CA PRO A 28 12.65 -1.31 -13.44
C PRO A 28 11.55 -1.88 -14.36
N ASN A 29 11.45 -1.32 -15.56
CA ASN A 29 10.66 -1.92 -16.63
C ASN A 29 11.04 -3.40 -16.82
N GLY A 30 10.05 -4.25 -17.07
CA GLY A 30 10.22 -5.70 -17.17
C GLY A 30 10.04 -6.44 -15.84
N ALA A 31 10.00 -5.75 -14.70
CA ALA A 31 9.70 -6.40 -13.43
C ALA A 31 8.29 -7.00 -13.41
N CYS A 32 8.18 -8.26 -13.01
CA CYS A 32 6.93 -8.96 -12.76
C CYS A 32 6.56 -8.82 -11.27
N GLY A 33 5.29 -9.06 -10.93
CA GLY A 33 4.83 -8.84 -9.55
C GLY A 33 5.49 -9.74 -8.51
N GLU A 34 5.95 -10.94 -8.90
CA GLU A 34 6.76 -11.82 -8.05
C GLU A 34 8.08 -11.17 -7.59
N HIS A 35 8.68 -10.29 -8.39
CA HIS A 35 9.94 -9.62 -8.04
C HIS A 35 9.77 -8.57 -6.94
N ILE A 36 8.59 -7.93 -6.87
CA ILE A 36 8.30 -6.86 -5.89
C ILE A 36 7.47 -7.34 -4.70
N ASN A 37 6.94 -8.58 -4.75
CA ASN A 37 6.16 -9.19 -3.67
C ASN A 37 6.88 -9.14 -2.31
N THR A 38 8.20 -9.34 -2.29
CA THR A 38 9.00 -9.35 -1.05
C THR A 38 9.05 -7.99 -0.35
N ILE A 39 8.84 -6.89 -1.07
CA ILE A 39 8.95 -5.52 -0.53
C ILE A 39 7.88 -5.31 0.54
N ALA A 40 6.65 -5.75 0.28
CA ALA A 40 5.55 -5.64 1.24
C ALA A 40 5.67 -6.61 2.42
N ARG A 41 6.46 -7.67 2.28
CA ARG A 41 6.64 -8.71 3.31
C ARG A 41 7.82 -8.44 4.23
N MET A 42 8.84 -7.75 3.73
CA MET A 42 10.10 -7.53 4.43
C MET A 42 9.94 -7.02 5.87
N PRO A 43 9.05 -6.04 6.19
CA PRO A 43 8.87 -5.60 7.57
C PRO A 43 8.33 -6.70 8.50
N LEU A 44 7.49 -7.60 8.00
CA LEU A 44 6.97 -8.75 8.76
C LEU A 44 8.02 -9.85 8.89
N TRP A 45 8.76 -10.14 7.81
CA TRP A 45 9.81 -11.16 7.82
C TRP A 45 10.94 -10.84 8.79
N CYS A 46 11.32 -9.56 8.94
CA CYS A 46 12.29 -9.12 9.95
C CYS A 46 11.87 -9.46 11.39
N GLU A 47 10.58 -9.68 11.62
CA GLU A 47 10.00 -10.06 12.92
C GLU A 47 9.53 -11.53 12.94
N GLY A 48 9.89 -12.33 11.93
CA GLY A 48 9.53 -13.75 11.83
C GLY A 48 8.04 -14.02 11.54
N MET A 49 7.34 -13.06 10.92
CA MET A 49 5.93 -13.17 10.57
C MET A 49 5.70 -13.17 9.06
N ASP A 50 4.63 -13.79 8.57
CA ASP A 50 4.23 -13.77 7.16
C ASP A 50 2.70 -13.86 7.01
N PHE A 51 2.19 -13.70 5.78
CA PHE A 51 0.77 -13.89 5.43
C PHE A 51 0.57 -14.86 4.26
N GLY A 52 -0.47 -15.69 4.37
CA GLY A 52 -0.74 -16.83 3.48
C GLY A 52 -1.42 -16.53 2.14
N HIS A 53 -1.46 -15.27 1.70
CA HIS A 53 -2.05 -14.87 0.41
C HIS A 53 -1.07 -14.05 -0.44
N GLY A 54 -1.42 -13.75 -1.69
CA GLY A 54 -0.65 -12.82 -2.53
C GLY A 54 -0.71 -11.39 -2.00
N THR A 55 0.26 -10.56 -2.36
CA THR A 55 0.27 -9.14 -1.97
C THR A 55 -0.65 -8.28 -2.85
N GLY A 56 -1.04 -8.78 -4.02
CA GLY A 56 -2.04 -8.13 -4.84
C GLY A 56 -2.40 -8.89 -6.11
N HIS A 57 -3.45 -8.43 -6.78
CA HIS A 57 -3.99 -8.98 -8.02
C HIS A 57 -4.45 -7.83 -8.95
N GLY A 58 -4.63 -8.10 -10.25
CA GLY A 58 -5.23 -7.12 -11.15
C GLY A 58 -6.73 -6.92 -10.87
N VAL A 59 -7.26 -5.78 -11.30
CA VAL A 59 -8.68 -5.42 -11.16
C VAL A 59 -9.21 -4.89 -12.49
N GLY A 60 -10.32 -5.46 -12.97
CA GLY A 60 -10.94 -5.06 -14.22
C GLY A 60 -11.85 -3.85 -14.08
N CYS A 61 -11.90 -3.01 -15.12
CA CYS A 61 -12.80 -1.85 -15.15
C CYS A 61 -14.24 -2.31 -15.42
N TYR A 62 -15.11 -2.24 -14.40
CA TYR A 62 -16.49 -2.75 -14.46
C TYR A 62 -16.57 -4.25 -14.84
N LEU A 63 -15.56 -5.02 -14.43
CA LEU A 63 -15.41 -6.45 -14.68
C LEU A 63 -15.06 -7.18 -13.36
N CYS A 64 -14.23 -8.22 -13.42
CA CYS A 64 -13.85 -9.02 -12.26
C CYS A 64 -12.97 -8.23 -11.28
N VAL A 65 -13.28 -8.35 -9.98
CA VAL A 65 -12.42 -7.81 -8.92
C VAL A 65 -11.06 -8.51 -8.87
N HIS A 66 -11.01 -9.79 -9.24
CA HIS A 66 -9.78 -10.54 -9.45
C HIS A 66 -9.58 -10.74 -10.94
N GLU A 67 -8.72 -9.94 -11.56
CA GLU A 67 -8.43 -10.01 -12.99
C GLU A 67 -6.95 -10.26 -13.23
N GLY A 68 -6.65 -11.25 -14.07
CA GLY A 68 -5.28 -11.50 -14.54
C GLY A 68 -4.99 -10.73 -15.84
N PRO A 69 -3.79 -10.91 -16.42
CA PRO A 69 -2.79 -11.91 -16.03
C PRO A 69 -1.78 -11.40 -14.98
N GLN A 70 -1.75 -10.11 -14.67
CA GLN A 70 -0.84 -9.53 -13.68
C GLN A 70 -1.25 -9.86 -12.24
N ARG A 71 -0.27 -10.15 -11.38
CA ARG A 71 -0.44 -10.45 -9.96
C ARG A 71 0.83 -10.11 -9.21
N ILE A 72 0.72 -9.69 -7.94
CA ILE A 72 1.83 -9.53 -7.01
C ILE A 72 1.76 -10.66 -5.97
N GLY A 73 2.63 -11.65 -6.07
CA GLY A 73 2.62 -12.81 -5.17
C GLY A 73 3.76 -13.77 -5.42
N TYR A 74 3.78 -14.90 -4.70
CA TYR A 74 4.83 -15.92 -4.86
C TYR A 74 4.79 -16.65 -6.21
N GLY A 75 3.61 -16.76 -6.83
CA GLY A 75 3.47 -17.48 -8.10
C GLY A 75 4.08 -16.66 -9.23
N ALA A 76 5.07 -17.22 -9.91
CA ALA A 76 5.68 -16.59 -11.08
C ALA A 76 4.64 -16.49 -12.20
N THR A 77 4.34 -15.25 -12.61
CA THR A 77 3.43 -14.98 -13.74
C THR A 77 4.20 -14.84 -15.04
N GLY A 78 5.45 -14.35 -14.98
CA GLY A 78 6.20 -13.92 -16.17
C GLY A 78 5.55 -12.74 -16.89
N VAL A 79 4.61 -12.03 -16.24
CA VAL A 79 3.89 -10.88 -16.80
C VAL A 79 4.46 -9.60 -16.20
N PRO A 80 5.15 -8.77 -17.00
CA PRO A 80 5.65 -7.49 -16.53
C PRO A 80 4.53 -6.54 -16.15
N LEU A 81 4.70 -5.84 -15.03
CA LEU A 81 3.84 -4.73 -14.64
C LEU A 81 4.12 -3.53 -15.54
N LYS A 82 3.07 -2.94 -16.12
CA LYS A 82 3.17 -1.84 -17.10
C LYS A 82 2.29 -0.66 -16.69
N PRO A 83 2.67 0.57 -17.07
CA PRO A 83 1.85 1.74 -16.82
C PRO A 83 0.39 1.57 -17.29
N GLY A 84 -0.56 2.04 -16.49
CA GLY A 84 -2.01 1.91 -16.72
C GLY A 84 -2.64 0.61 -16.22
N MET A 85 -1.84 -0.40 -15.82
CA MET A 85 -2.40 -1.57 -15.14
C MET A 85 -2.91 -1.19 -13.75
N ILE A 86 -4.10 -1.67 -13.40
CA ILE A 86 -4.66 -1.54 -12.05
C ILE A 86 -4.38 -2.82 -11.27
N VAL A 87 -3.87 -2.68 -10.04
CA VAL A 87 -3.57 -3.77 -9.10
C VAL A 87 -3.97 -3.40 -7.67
N SER A 88 -4.30 -4.40 -6.85
CA SER A 88 -4.35 -4.22 -5.39
C SER A 88 -2.95 -4.19 -4.77
N ASN A 89 -2.80 -3.49 -3.65
CA ASN A 89 -1.65 -3.51 -2.74
C ASN A 89 -2.19 -3.79 -1.33
N GLU A 90 -2.11 -5.05 -0.90
CA GLU A 90 -2.91 -5.58 0.20
C GLU A 90 -2.13 -6.49 1.19
N PRO A 91 -0.97 -6.10 1.73
CA PRO A 91 -0.31 -6.90 2.75
C PRO A 91 -1.22 -7.11 3.97
N GLY A 92 -1.03 -8.24 4.65
CA GLY A 92 -1.82 -8.59 5.83
C GLY A 92 -1.02 -9.36 6.87
N LEU A 93 -1.68 -9.66 7.99
CA LEU A 93 -1.16 -10.48 9.08
C LEU A 93 -2.33 -11.04 9.90
N TYR A 94 -2.29 -12.33 10.24
CA TYR A 94 -3.40 -13.00 10.90
C TYR A 94 -2.93 -13.92 12.02
N PHE A 95 -3.50 -13.74 13.21
CA PHE A 95 -3.28 -14.60 14.36
C PHE A 95 -4.56 -15.38 14.67
N THR A 96 -4.51 -16.70 14.44
CA THR A 96 -5.65 -17.61 14.68
C THR A 96 -6.21 -17.46 16.09
N GLY A 97 -7.53 -17.30 16.19
CA GLY A 97 -8.22 -17.13 17.48
C GLY A 97 -7.98 -15.79 18.17
N LYS A 98 -7.30 -14.83 17.52
CA LYS A 98 -7.03 -13.49 18.07
C LYS A 98 -7.59 -12.40 17.15
N TYR A 99 -6.81 -11.93 16.18
CA TYR A 99 -7.17 -10.83 15.29
C TYR A 99 -6.43 -10.94 13.94
N GLY A 100 -6.86 -10.13 12.98
CA GLY A 100 -6.25 -10.02 11.67
C GLY A 100 -6.19 -8.57 11.20
N ILE A 101 -5.20 -8.27 10.36
CA ILE A 101 -4.95 -6.96 9.78
C ILE A 101 -4.73 -7.15 8.29
N ARG A 102 -5.35 -6.29 7.48
CA ARG A 102 -5.01 -6.11 6.06
C ARG A 102 -5.19 -4.64 5.72
N ILE A 103 -4.25 -4.07 4.98
CA ILE A 103 -4.31 -2.68 4.51
C ILE A 103 -4.23 -2.73 3.00
N GLU A 104 -5.32 -2.31 2.34
CA GLU A 104 -5.54 -2.55 0.92
C GLU A 104 -5.92 -1.27 0.18
N ASN A 105 -5.12 -0.93 -0.84
CA ASN A 105 -5.45 0.09 -1.83
C ASN A 105 -5.51 -0.54 -3.22
N LEU A 106 -6.36 0.02 -4.09
CA LEU A 106 -6.18 -0.12 -5.53
C LEU A 106 -5.22 0.95 -6.02
N CYS A 107 -4.30 0.53 -6.89
CA CYS A 107 -3.21 1.33 -7.40
C CYS A 107 -3.10 1.18 -8.91
N GLU A 108 -2.78 2.29 -9.59
CA GLU A 108 -2.33 2.29 -10.98
C GLU A 108 -0.81 2.19 -11.00
N ILE A 109 -0.28 1.33 -11.86
CA ILE A 109 1.15 1.36 -12.19
C ILE A 109 1.43 2.61 -13.02
N ILE A 110 2.40 3.41 -12.61
CA ILE A 110 2.79 4.65 -13.28
C ILE A 110 4.28 4.71 -13.55
N GLU A 111 4.70 5.50 -14.54
CA GLU A 111 6.10 5.85 -14.69
C GLU A 111 6.55 6.79 -13.55
N LYS A 112 7.63 6.42 -12.87
CA LYS A 112 8.21 7.21 -11.76
C LYS A 112 9.53 7.85 -12.13
N ILE A 113 10.39 7.12 -12.84
CA ILE A 113 11.69 7.61 -13.31
C ILE A 113 11.76 7.36 -14.82
N PRO A 114 11.70 8.41 -15.65
CA PRO A 114 11.81 8.26 -17.10
C PRO A 114 13.15 7.66 -17.51
N ALA A 115 13.19 6.96 -18.65
CA ALA A 115 14.41 6.31 -19.15
C ALA A 115 15.62 7.26 -19.23
N LYS A 116 15.40 8.51 -19.68
CA LYS A 116 16.43 9.56 -19.74
C LYS A 116 17.07 9.95 -18.40
N ASN A 117 16.43 9.62 -17.28
CA ASN A 117 16.91 9.88 -15.92
C ASN A 117 17.46 8.60 -15.26
N SER A 118 17.51 7.48 -15.99
CA SER A 118 18.10 6.23 -15.51
C SER A 118 19.63 6.32 -15.55
N LEU A 119 20.28 6.01 -14.43
CA LEU A 119 21.74 6.12 -14.33
C LEU A 119 22.50 4.96 -15.00
N THR A 120 21.82 3.86 -15.29
CA THR A 120 22.42 2.61 -15.81
C THR A 120 21.74 2.13 -17.08
N ASP A 121 20.99 3.00 -17.77
CA ASP A 121 20.22 2.68 -18.98
C ASP A 121 19.16 1.55 -18.82
N ASN A 122 18.92 1.08 -17.60
CA ASN A 122 17.90 0.07 -17.27
C ASN A 122 16.50 0.67 -17.04
N GLY A 123 16.28 1.91 -17.46
CA GLY A 123 15.01 2.62 -17.29
C GLY A 123 14.03 2.35 -18.44
N PRO A 124 12.79 2.82 -18.34
CA PRO A 124 12.21 3.59 -17.23
C PRO A 124 11.97 2.73 -15.97
N PHE A 125 11.74 3.39 -14.84
CA PHE A 125 11.27 2.74 -13.61
C PHE A 125 9.83 3.13 -13.34
N TYR A 126 9.06 2.16 -12.88
CA TYR A 126 7.64 2.28 -12.55
C TYR A 126 7.43 2.27 -11.03
N SER A 127 6.28 2.74 -10.60
CA SER A 127 5.82 2.74 -9.19
C SER A 127 4.29 2.75 -9.17
N MET A 128 3.68 3.05 -8.03
CA MET A 128 2.22 3.04 -7.87
C MET A 128 1.65 4.43 -7.59
N ALA A 129 0.46 4.71 -8.13
CA ALA A 129 -0.39 5.83 -7.76
C ALA A 129 -1.71 5.32 -7.19
N ASP A 130 -2.17 5.88 -6.07
CA ASP A 130 -3.40 5.41 -5.41
C ASP A 130 -4.65 5.83 -6.18
N LEU A 131 -5.58 4.88 -6.31
CA LEU A 131 -6.98 5.11 -6.66
C LEU A 131 -7.84 5.18 -5.39
N THR A 132 -7.55 4.32 -4.42
CA THR A 132 -8.24 4.35 -3.12
C THR A 132 -7.91 5.65 -2.38
N MET A 133 -8.94 6.29 -1.81
CA MET A 133 -8.83 7.55 -1.06
C MET A 133 -9.53 7.41 0.30
N VAL A 134 -8.98 6.56 1.15
CA VAL A 134 -9.48 6.28 2.51
C VAL A 134 -8.33 6.40 3.51
N PRO A 135 -8.50 7.13 4.64
CA PRO A 135 -7.43 7.28 5.63
C PRO A 135 -7.06 5.96 6.29
N TYR A 136 -5.77 5.80 6.60
CA TYR A 136 -5.32 4.75 7.51
C TYR A 136 -5.85 4.96 8.94
N ALA A 137 -6.06 3.88 9.68
CA ALA A 137 -6.53 3.94 11.06
C ALA A 137 -5.45 4.48 12.02
N ARG A 138 -5.38 5.81 12.20
CA ARG A 138 -4.34 6.51 12.99
C ARG A 138 -4.13 5.94 14.39
N LYS A 139 -5.20 5.52 15.07
CA LYS A 139 -5.15 4.94 16.43
C LYS A 139 -4.41 3.60 16.51
N LEU A 140 -4.22 2.91 15.38
CA LEU A 140 -3.47 1.66 15.27
C LEU A 140 -2.01 1.87 14.86
N ILE A 141 -1.59 3.10 14.57
CA ILE A 141 -0.22 3.38 14.16
C ILE A 141 0.66 3.59 15.40
N ASP A 142 1.69 2.76 15.52
CA ASP A 142 2.81 2.96 16.42
C ASP A 142 3.86 3.85 15.73
N VAL A 143 3.76 5.15 15.96
CA VAL A 143 4.63 6.16 15.33
C VAL A 143 6.11 5.93 15.64
N SER A 144 6.44 5.25 16.75
CA SER A 144 7.83 4.96 17.12
C SER A 144 8.54 3.99 16.16
N LEU A 145 7.78 3.21 15.38
CA LEU A 145 8.29 2.26 14.39
C LEU A 145 8.41 2.86 12.98
N LEU A 146 7.95 4.10 12.79
CA LEU A 146 7.97 4.77 11.50
C LEU A 146 9.23 5.60 11.33
N THR A 147 9.78 5.55 10.12
CA THR A 147 10.80 6.49 9.68
C THR A 147 10.16 7.86 9.40
N PRO A 148 10.94 8.95 9.44
CA PRO A 148 10.43 10.27 9.06
C PRO A 148 9.82 10.30 7.65
N GLN A 149 10.35 9.49 6.73
CA GLN A 149 9.86 9.41 5.36
C GLN A 149 8.49 8.71 5.27
N GLU A 150 8.26 7.67 6.08
CA GLU A 150 6.96 6.98 6.14
C GLU A 150 5.88 7.86 6.78
N ILE A 151 6.22 8.62 7.83
CA ILE A 151 5.32 9.62 8.42
C ILE A 151 4.90 10.63 7.35
N LYS A 152 5.89 11.20 6.63
CA LYS A 152 5.62 12.13 5.54
C LYS A 152 4.71 11.53 4.47
N TRP A 153 4.92 10.27 4.07
CA TRP A 153 4.06 9.61 3.09
C TRP A 153 2.61 9.42 3.56
N ILE A 154 2.42 9.12 4.85
CA ILE A 154 1.09 8.99 5.45
C ILE A 154 0.40 10.36 5.46
N ASP A 155 1.08 11.40 5.94
CA ASP A 155 0.52 12.76 6.02
C ASP A 155 0.19 13.31 4.63
N GLU A 156 1.04 13.11 3.63
CA GLU A 156 0.79 13.49 2.24
C GLU A 156 -0.44 12.76 1.65
N TYR A 157 -0.58 11.46 1.94
CA TYR A 157 -1.74 10.68 1.50
C TYR A 157 -3.03 11.14 2.19
N HIS A 158 -2.97 11.38 3.50
CA HIS A 158 -4.09 11.90 4.30
C HIS A 158 -4.53 13.29 3.82
N GLN A 159 -3.59 14.19 3.54
CA GLN A 159 -3.90 15.51 3.01
C GLN A 159 -4.55 15.42 1.62
N LYS A 160 -4.04 14.54 0.74
CA LYS A 160 -4.64 14.31 -0.60
C LYS A 160 -6.10 13.86 -0.49
N ILE A 161 -6.44 13.02 0.49
CA ILE A 161 -7.83 12.59 0.73
C ILE A 161 -8.71 13.75 1.16
N VAL A 162 -8.23 14.60 2.08
CA VAL A 162 -8.96 15.79 2.53
C VAL A 162 -9.21 16.73 1.35
N ASP A 163 -8.17 17.05 0.58
CA ASP A 163 -8.25 17.98 -0.54
C ASP A 163 -9.25 17.49 -1.61
N LEU A 164 -9.32 16.18 -1.83
CA LEU A 164 -10.21 15.58 -2.81
C LEU A 164 -11.66 15.51 -2.34
N LEU A 165 -11.91 15.14 -1.09
CA LEU A 165 -13.25 14.74 -0.64
C LEU A 165 -13.94 15.76 0.27
N ALA A 166 -13.20 16.57 1.03
CA ALA A 166 -13.78 17.32 2.15
C ALA A 166 -14.93 18.25 1.76
N ASN A 167 -14.84 18.89 0.58
CA ASN A 167 -15.85 19.83 0.11
C ASN A 167 -17.17 19.17 -0.30
N ASP A 168 -17.12 17.89 -0.71
CA ASP A 168 -18.28 17.14 -1.19
C ASP A 168 -18.97 16.33 -0.08
N LEU A 169 -18.35 16.27 1.10
CA LEU A 169 -18.85 15.49 2.24
C LEU A 169 -19.81 16.30 3.13
N PRO A 170 -20.82 15.64 3.73
CA PRO A 170 -21.60 16.20 4.83
C PRO A 170 -20.68 16.69 5.98
N GLU A 171 -21.12 17.71 6.71
CA GLU A 171 -20.29 18.39 7.71
C GLU A 171 -19.75 17.44 8.80
N ASP A 172 -20.59 16.53 9.31
CA ASP A 172 -20.20 15.55 10.32
C ASP A 172 -19.14 14.57 9.81
N VAL A 173 -19.28 14.11 8.57
CA VAL A 173 -18.31 13.22 7.92
C VAL A 173 -17.01 13.95 7.59
N ARG A 174 -17.09 15.23 7.22
CA ARG A 174 -15.94 16.09 6.94
C ARG A 174 -15.11 16.36 8.19
N GLU A 175 -15.76 16.64 9.32
CA GLU A 175 -15.07 16.84 10.60
C GLU A 175 -14.45 15.53 11.12
N TRP A 176 -15.12 14.40 10.92
CA TRP A 176 -14.53 13.09 11.15
C TRP A 176 -13.29 12.88 10.27
N LEU A 177 -13.39 13.15 8.97
CA LEU A 177 -12.29 12.99 8.03
C LEU A 177 -11.08 13.82 8.47
N LYS A 178 -11.26 15.12 8.69
CA LYS A 178 -10.20 16.02 9.19
C LYS A 178 -9.54 15.52 10.48
N THR A 179 -10.31 14.85 11.35
CA THR A 179 -9.78 14.28 12.60
C THR A 179 -8.95 13.04 12.36
N GLU A 180 -9.41 12.14 11.49
CA GLU A 180 -8.71 10.90 11.12
C GLU A 180 -7.59 11.11 10.09
N THR A 181 -7.38 12.35 9.62
CA THR A 181 -6.28 12.74 8.72
C THR A 181 -5.34 13.81 9.30
N LYS A 182 -5.38 14.08 10.61
CA LYS A 182 -4.41 14.98 11.22
C LYS A 182 -2.99 14.41 11.05
N PRO A 183 -1.95 15.25 10.90
CA PRO A 183 -0.57 14.79 10.88
C PRO A 183 -0.25 13.87 12.08
N LEU A 184 0.61 12.88 11.85
CA LEU A 184 1.06 11.95 12.89
C LEU A 184 2.13 12.52 13.82
#